data_AF-A0A8T6J6E7-F1
#
_entry.id   AF-A0A8T6J6E7-F1
#
_cell.length_a   1.000
_cell.length_b   1.000
_cell.length_c   1.000
_cell.angle_alpha   90.00
_cell.angle_beta   90.00
_cell.angle_gamma   90.00
#
_symmetry.space_group_name_H-M   'P 1'
#
loop_
_entity.id
_entity.type
_entity.pdbx_description
1 polymer ?
#
loop_
_entity_poly.entity_id
_entity_poly.type
_entity_poly.pdbx_seq_one_letter_code
_entity_poly.pdbx_strand_id
1 'polypeptide(L)' 'MPKIQFQRVAILARDGHDAIAQAAGELAAHLTELGCSATLAHGQENPAAAQEAQLIIAMGGDGAMLRAAQVAVQRNTP' A
#
# COMPACT_ATOMS: atom_id res chain seq x y z
N MET A 1 8.32 -9.19 -20.19
CA MET A 1 8.02 -8.27 -19.06
C MET A 1 7.35 -9.07 -17.97
N PRO A 2 7.77 -8.97 -16.70
CA PRO A 2 7.08 -9.63 -15.59
C PRO A 2 5.62 -9.17 -15.57
N LYS A 3 4.68 -10.12 -15.43
CA LYS A 3 3.25 -9.84 -15.41
C LYS A 3 2.82 -9.71 -13.96
N ILE A 4 2.53 -8.49 -13.51
CA ILE A 4 1.99 -8.28 -12.15
C ILE A 4 0.60 -8.94 -12.09
N GLN A 5 0.39 -9.80 -11.10
CA GLN A 5 -0.89 -10.48 -10.91
C GLN A 5 -1.97 -9.57 -10.29
N PHE A 6 -1.57 -8.57 -9.50
CA PHE A 6 -2.44 -7.60 -8.87
C PHE A 6 -2.58 -6.35 -9.76
N GLN A 7 -3.80 -5.90 -9.99
CA GLN A 7 -4.14 -4.70 -10.77
C GLN A 7 -4.47 -3.49 -9.90
N ARG A 8 -4.80 -3.72 -8.63
CA ARG A 8 -5.09 -2.68 -7.64
C ARG A 8 -4.37 -2.98 -6.35
N VAL A 9 -3.54 -2.07 -5.89
CA VAL A 9 -2.69 -2.22 -4.71
C VAL A 9 -2.82 -0.98 -3.82
N ALA A 10 -2.90 -1.20 -2.51
CA ALA A 10 -2.85 -0.12 -1.53
C ALA A 10 -1.49 -0.13 -0.84
N ILE A 11 -0.83 1.02 -0.73
CA ILE A 11 0.44 1.19 -0.03
C ILE A 11 0.16 1.94 1.27
N LEU A 12 0.37 1.27 2.40
CA LEU A 12 0.25 1.84 3.75
C LEU A 12 1.63 2.21 4.25
N ALA A 13 1.94 3.51 4.18
CA ALA A 13 3.22 4.05 4.60
C ALA A 13 3.16 4.61 6.03
N ARG A 14 4.23 4.38 6.80
CA ARG A 14 4.39 5.00 8.13
C ARG A 14 4.52 6.52 8.02
N ASP A 15 3.74 7.24 8.83
CA ASP A 15 3.84 8.70 8.95
C ASP A 15 5.12 9.17 9.64
N GLY A 16 5.48 10.43 9.37
CA GLY A 16 6.56 11.13 10.08
C GLY A 16 7.96 10.65 9.71
N HIS A 17 8.10 9.91 8.62
CA HIS A 17 9.38 9.51 8.05
C HIS A 17 9.41 9.83 6.55
N ASP A 18 10.03 10.95 6.19
CA ASP A 18 10.10 11.47 4.83
C ASP A 18 10.68 10.44 3.83
N ALA A 19 11.70 9.68 4.25
CA ALA A 19 12.30 8.64 3.43
C ALA A 19 11.31 7.51 3.08
N ILE A 20 10.40 7.13 4.00
CA ILE A 20 9.38 6.10 3.76
C ILE A 20 8.30 6.66 2.84
N ALA A 21 7.88 7.91 3.05
CA ALA A 21 6.90 8.57 2.20
C ALA A 21 7.41 8.70 0.75
N GLN A 22 8.68 9.09 0.57
CA GLN A 22 9.31 9.15 -0.74
C GLN A 22 9.36 7.76 -1.40
N ALA A 23 9.86 6.75 -0.70
CA ALA A 23 9.96 5.39 -1.23
C ALA A 23 8.58 4.81 -1.60
N ALA A 24 7.54 5.13 -0.82
CA ALA A 24 6.17 4.74 -1.15
C ALA A 24 5.68 5.40 -2.44
N GLY A 25 5.98 6.69 -2.62
CA GLY A 25 5.66 7.41 -3.86
C GLY A 25 6.36 6.82 -5.07
N GLU A 26 7.66 6.51 -4.95
CA GLU A 26 8.44 5.85 -6.01
C GLU A 26 7.86 4.47 -6.37
N LEU A 27 7.48 3.67 -5.36
CA LEU A 27 6.84 2.38 -5.58
C LEU A 27 5.49 2.52 -6.29
N ALA A 28 4.66 3.49 -5.91
CA ALA A 28 3.38 3.73 -6.56
C ALA A 28 3.53 4.15 -8.02
N ALA A 29 4.50 5.03 -8.31
CA ALA A 29 4.81 5.44 -9.68
C ALA A 29 5.24 4.24 -10.52
N HIS A 30 6.15 3.41 -10.00
CA HIS A 30 6.62 2.22 -10.69
C HIS A 30 5.49 1.20 -10.96
N LEU A 31 4.61 0.96 -10.00
CA LEU A 31 3.46 0.06 -10.17
C LEU A 31 2.49 0.60 -11.24
N THR A 32 2.30 1.93 -11.27
CA THR A 32 1.48 2.59 -12.29
C THR A 32 2.07 2.45 -13.70
N GLU A 33 3.39 2.60 -13.85
CA GLU A 33 4.10 2.36 -15.12
C GLU A 33 3.93 0.91 -15.63
N LEU A 34 3.79 -0.04 -14.71
CA LEU A 34 3.54 -1.46 -15.00
C LEU A 34 2.05 -1.78 -15.19
N GLY A 35 1.16 -0.77 -15.20
CA GLY A 35 -0.28 -0.93 -15.43
C GLY A 35 -1.08 -1.37 -14.20
N CYS A 36 -0.51 -1.24 -13.00
CA CYS A 36 -1.18 -1.50 -11.73
C CYS A 36 -1.61 -0.18 -11.09
N SER A 37 -2.89 -0.05 -10.74
CA SER A 37 -3.38 1.11 -9.99
C SER A 37 -2.89 1.03 -8.53
N ALA A 38 -2.05 1.98 -8.12
CA ALA A 38 -1.54 2.07 -6.76
C ALA A 38 -2.17 3.25 -6.03
N THR A 39 -2.72 2.99 -4.83
CA THR A 39 -3.25 4.02 -3.94
C THR A 39 -2.34 4.17 -2.74
N LEU A 40 -1.87 5.40 -2.49
CA LEU A 40 -1.07 5.71 -1.32
C LEU A 40 -1.98 6.14 -0.16
N ALA A 41 -1.82 5.48 0.98
CA ALA A 41 -2.44 5.87 2.23
C ALA A 41 -1.33 6.12 3.25
N HIS A 42 -1.25 7.37 3.68
CA HIS A 42 -0.36 7.78 4.76
C HIS A 42 -1.11 7.61 6.09
N GLY A 43 -0.54 6.85 7.03
CA GLY A 43 -0.99 6.96 8.41
C GLY A 43 -2.34 6.33 8.75
N GLN A 44 -3.03 6.95 9.71
CA GLN A 44 -4.41 6.61 10.12
C GLN A 44 -5.45 6.87 9.02
N GLU A 45 -5.03 7.37 7.84
CA GLU A 45 -5.95 7.85 6.83
C GLU A 45 -6.56 6.70 6.03
N ASN A 46 -7.72 6.31 6.54
CA ASN A 46 -8.87 5.80 5.84
C ASN A 46 -8.72 4.39 5.21
N PRO A 47 -9.26 3.35 5.87
CA PRO A 47 -9.44 2.01 5.30
C PRO A 47 -10.18 1.98 3.95
N ALA A 48 -10.82 3.08 3.55
CA ALA A 48 -11.43 3.27 2.24
C ALA A 48 -10.40 3.19 1.10
N ALA A 49 -9.18 3.70 1.29
CA ALA A 49 -8.13 3.65 0.27
C ALA A 49 -7.70 2.20 -0.07
N ALA A 50 -7.93 1.26 0.85
CA ALA A 50 -7.67 -0.17 0.67
C ALA A 50 -8.91 -0.99 0.27
N GLN A 51 -10.07 -0.35 0.07
CA GLN A 51 -11.36 -1.04 -0.05
C GLN A 51 -11.48 -1.88 -1.33
N GLU A 52 -10.78 -1.48 -2.40
CA GLU A 52 -10.76 -2.20 -3.69
C GLU A 52 -9.41 -2.86 -3.98
N ALA A 53 -8.47 -2.77 -3.04
CA ALA A 53 -7.13 -3.31 -3.20
C ALA A 53 -7.17 -4.85 -3.20
N GLN A 54 -6.41 -5.44 -4.11
CA GLN A 54 -6.19 -6.89 -4.19
C GLN A 54 -4.95 -7.33 -3.42
N LEU A 55 -4.11 -6.37 -3.03
CA LEU A 55 -2.93 -6.53 -2.20
C LEU A 55 -2.69 -5.25 -1.41
N ILE A 56 -2.29 -5.41 -0.15
CA ILE A 56 -1.84 -4.32 0.71
C ILE A 56 -0.32 -4.42 0.92
N ILE A 57 0.39 -3.34 0.66
CA ILE A 57 1.83 -3.21 0.86
C ILE A 57 2.07 -2.34 2.08
N ALA A 58 2.66 -2.92 3.13
CA ALA A 58 3.09 -2.16 4.30
C ALA A 58 4.50 -1.59 4.08
N MET A 59 4.68 -0.29 4.28
CA MET A 59 5.98 0.37 4.23
C MET A 59 6.31 1.03 5.57
N GLY A 60 7.21 0.41 6.32
CA GLY A 60 7.61 0.83 7.66
C GLY A 60 8.16 -0.33 8.47
N GLY A 61 8.12 -0.22 9.80
CA GLY A 61 8.46 -1.31 10.71
C GLY A 61 7.23 -2.10 11.18
N ASP A 62 7.38 -2.90 12.23
CA ASP A 62 6.35 -3.82 12.73
C ASP A 62 5.01 -3.15 13.03
N GLY A 63 5.02 -1.92 13.58
CA GLY A 63 3.79 -1.18 13.83
C GLY A 63 3.00 -0.84 12.56
N ALA A 64 3.70 -0.58 11.45
CA ALA A 64 3.06 -0.38 10.15
C ALA A 64 2.52 -1.71 9.59
N MET A 65 3.27 -2.81 9.77
CA MET A 65 2.82 -4.14 9.36
C MET A 65 1.59 -4.61 10.14
N LEU A 66 1.55 -4.44 11.46
CA LEU A 66 0.38 -4.78 12.28
C LEU A 66 -0.85 -3.97 11.90
N ARG A 67 -0.65 -2.69 11.56
CA ARG A 67 -1.74 -1.83 11.07
C ARG A 67 -2.22 -2.27 9.68
N ALA A 68 -1.32 -2.62 8.78
CA ALA A 68 -1.67 -3.19 7.49
C ALA A 68 -2.42 -4.51 7.63
N ALA A 69 -1.98 -5.39 8.53
CA ALA A 69 -2.65 -6.65 8.83
C ALA A 69 -4.08 -6.43 9.37
N GLN A 70 -4.29 -5.42 10.21
CA GLN A 70 -5.64 -5.06 10.67
C GLN A 70 -6.56 -4.69 9.50
N VAL A 71 -6.08 -3.88 8.55
CA VAL A 71 -6.84 -3.51 7.35
C VAL A 71 -7.07 -4.72 6.43
N ALA A 72 -6.02 -5.53 6.22
CA ALA A 72 -6.04 -6.76 5.43
C ALA A 72 -7.12 -7.74 5.92
N VAL A 73 -7.19 -7.98 7.24
CA VAL A 73 -8.22 -8.85 7.85
C VAL A 73 -9.62 -8.29 7.64
N GLN A 74 -9.83 -6.99 7.79
CA GLN A 74 -11.14 -6.35 7.57
C GLN A 74 -11.61 -6.44 6.12
N ARG A 75 -10.67 -6.51 5.17
CA ARG A 75 -10.95 -6.55 3.72
C ARG A 75 -10.88 -7.95 3.12
N ASN A 76 -10.40 -8.94 3.88
CA ASN A 76 -10.05 -10.27 3.36
C ASN A 76 -9.10 -10.17 2.15
N THR A 77 -8.12 -9.28 2.26
CA THR A 77 -7.11 -8.97 1.24
C THR A 77 -5.74 -9.36 1.78
N PRO A 78 -4.86 -9.98 0.98
CA PRO A 78 -3.49 -10.25 1.40
C PRO A 78 -2.67 -8.99 1.69
#